data_AF-A0A3M9ZX19-F1
#
_entry.id   AF-A0A3M9ZX19-F1
#
_cell.length_a   1.000
_cell.length_b   1.000
_cell.length_c   1.000
_cell.angle_alpha   90.00
_cell.angle_beta   90.00
_cell.angle_gamma   90.00
#
_symmetry.space_group_name_H-M   'P 1'
#
loop_
_entity.id
_entity.type
_entity.pdbx_description
1 polymer ?
#
loop_
_entity_poly.entity_id
_entity_poly.type
_entity_poly.pdbx_seq_one_letter_code
_entity_poly.pdbx_strand_id
1 'polypeptide(L)' 'SEIEKMVLEVMAEEPQAVEQARKDSKAVNYLVGMVMKKTRGKADPQITMSLIKKAIGA' A
#
# COMPACT_ATOMS: atom_id res chain seq x y z
N SER A 1 -12.42 0.75 -5.40
CA SER A 1 -12.16 -0.29 -6.43
C SER A 1 -11.68 -1.58 -5.78
N GLU A 2 -11.58 -2.73 -6.49
CA GLU A 2 -11.05 -3.97 -5.87
C GLU A 2 -9.62 -3.80 -5.32
N ILE A 3 -8.77 -3.06 -6.05
CA ILE A 3 -7.40 -2.74 -5.62
C ILE A 3 -7.40 -1.93 -4.31
N GLU A 4 -8.32 -0.98 -4.17
CA GLU A 4 -8.43 -0.14 -2.95
C GLU A 4 -8.81 -0.97 -1.72
N LYS A 5 -9.68 -1.98 -1.87
CA LYS A 5 -9.97 -2.93 -0.78
C LYS A 5 -8.72 -3.71 -0.39
N MET A 6 -7.97 -4.21 -1.36
CA MET A 6 -6.73 -4.95 -1.11
C MET A 6 -5.66 -4.07 -0.43
N VAL A 7 -5.58 -2.79 -0.80
CA VAL A 7 -4.71 -1.82 -0.12
C VAL A 7 -5.09 -1.68 1.35
N LEU A 8 -6.38 -1.47 1.65
CA LEU A 8 -6.84 -1.36 3.04
C LEU A 8 -6.60 -2.63 3.85
N GLU A 9 -6.79 -3.81 3.26
CA GLU A 9 -6.47 -5.08 3.92
C GLU A 9 -4.98 -5.20 4.24
N VAL A 10 -4.09 -4.90 3.29
CA VAL A 10 -2.64 -4.93 3.53
C VAL A 10 -2.25 -3.92 4.61
N MET A 11 -2.86 -2.74 4.61
CA MET A 11 -2.62 -1.72 5.64
C MET A 11 -3.09 -2.17 7.04
N ALA A 12 -4.18 -2.94 7.10
CA ALA A 12 -4.66 -3.54 8.35
C ALA A 12 -3.77 -4.72 8.82
N GLU A 13 -3.20 -5.48 7.89
CA GLU A 13 -2.26 -6.58 8.15
C GLU A 13 -0.86 -6.06 8.56
N GLU A 14 -0.47 -4.88 8.07
CA GLU A 14 0.88 -4.30 8.25
C GLU A 14 0.84 -2.91 8.96
N PRO A 15 0.28 -2.80 10.18
CA PRO A 15 0.09 -1.51 10.84
C PRO A 15 1.40 -0.76 11.11
N GLN A 16 2.50 -1.49 11.37
CA GLN A 16 3.83 -0.90 11.59
C GLN A 16 4.38 -0.27 10.29
N ALA A 17 4.20 -0.93 9.16
CA ALA A 17 4.63 -0.41 7.87
C ALA A 17 3.80 0.82 7.46
N VAL A 18 2.52 0.87 7.83
CA VAL A 18 1.67 2.06 7.65
C VAL A 18 2.20 3.24 8.46
N GLU A 19 2.57 3.03 9.72
CA GLU A 19 3.14 4.09 10.56
C GLU A 19 4.48 4.59 10.00
N GLN A 20 5.34 3.68 9.54
CA GLN A 20 6.60 4.04 8.89
C GLN A 20 6.37 4.80 7.59
N ALA A 21 5.43 4.36 6.76
CA ALA A 21 5.09 5.01 5.49
C ALA A 21 4.57 6.45 5.67
N ARG A 22 3.92 6.75 6.81
CA ARG A 22 3.52 8.13 7.17
C ARG A 22 4.70 9.04 7.46
N LYS A 23 5.84 8.48 7.91
CA LYS A 23 7.05 9.24 8.29
C LYS A 23 8.10 9.24 7.17
N ASP A 24 8.18 8.16 6.40
CA ASP A 24 9.15 7.96 5.32
C ASP A 24 8.47 7.46 4.04
N SER A 25 8.56 8.29 3.00
CA SER A 25 8.09 7.96 1.64
C SER A 25 8.70 6.69 1.06
N LYS A 26 9.91 6.28 1.48
CA LYS A 26 10.55 5.04 1.01
C LYS A 26 9.84 3.80 1.54
N ALA A 27 9.26 3.87 2.74
CA ALA A 27 8.50 2.77 3.33
C ALA A 27 7.18 2.51 2.58
N VAL A 28 6.69 3.46 1.77
CA VAL A 28 5.54 3.22 0.88
C VAL A 28 5.83 2.12 -0.15
N ASN A 29 7.07 2.00 -0.64
CA ASN A 29 7.45 0.97 -1.61
C ASN A 29 7.26 -0.46 -1.04
N TYR A 30 7.46 -0.63 0.27
CA TYR A 30 7.23 -1.90 0.94
C TYR A 30 5.74 -2.30 0.88
N LEU A 31 4.85 -1.37 1.23
CA LEU A 31 3.40 -1.58 1.17
C LEU A 31 2.92 -1.87 -0.26
N VAL A 32 3.50 -1.18 -1.26
CA VAL A 32 3.24 -1.49 -2.68
C VAL A 32 3.62 -2.94 -3.01
N GLY A 33 4.81 -3.38 -2.60
CA GLY A 33 5.26 -4.76 -2.79
C GLY A 33 4.33 -5.78 -2.13
N MET A 34 3.81 -5.49 -0.94
CA MET A 34 2.86 -6.34 -0.23
C MET A 34 1.52 -6.46 -0.96
N VAL A 35 0.97 -5.35 -1.47
CA VAL A 35 -0.25 -5.35 -2.28
C VAL A 35 -0.03 -6.11 -3.60
N MET A 36 1.10 -5.91 -4.27
CA MET A 36 1.44 -6.65 -5.49
C MET A 36 1.56 -8.15 -5.21
N LYS A 37 2.18 -8.54 -4.10
CA LYS A 37 2.27 -9.95 -3.69
C LYS A 37 0.88 -10.54 -3.42
N LYS A 38 0.03 -9.82 -2.69
CA LYS A 38 -1.34 -10.26 -2.36
C LYS A 38 -2.22 -10.41 -3.60
N THR A 39 -2.07 -9.50 -4.56
CA THR A 39 -2.78 -9.55 -5.85
C THR A 39 -2.11 -10.45 -6.89
N ARG A 40 -1.01 -11.12 -6.55
CA ARG A 40 -0.21 -11.97 -7.45
C ARG A 40 0.24 -11.24 -8.72
N GLY A 41 0.64 -9.99 -8.57
CA GLY A 41 1.13 -9.12 -9.66
C GLY A 41 0.05 -8.51 -10.54
N LYS A 42 -1.24 -8.67 -10.20
CA LYS A 42 -2.35 -8.10 -10.97
C LYS A 42 -2.55 -6.60 -10.71
N ALA A 43 -2.13 -6.09 -9.55
CA ALA A 43 -2.21 -4.67 -9.26
C ALA A 43 -1.12 -3.88 -9.98
N ASP A 44 -1.50 -2.74 -10.56
CA ASP A 44 -0.55 -1.78 -11.11
C ASP A 44 0.22 -1.07 -9.98
N PRO A 45 1.55 -1.02 -10.01
CA PRO A 45 2.36 -0.42 -8.95
C PRO A 45 2.16 1.09 -8.80
N GLN A 46 1.94 1.82 -9.89
CA GLN A 46 1.75 3.28 -9.87
C GLN A 46 0.39 3.64 -9.25
N ILE A 47 -0.67 2.91 -9.64
CA ILE A 47 -2.01 3.07 -9.05
C ILE A 47 -1.97 2.69 -7.57
N THR A 48 -1.33 1.57 -7.23
CA THR A 48 -1.21 1.09 -5.84
C THR A 48 -0.48 2.10 -4.97
N MET A 49 0.64 2.65 -5.44
CA MET A 49 1.40 3.71 -4.77
C MET A 49 0.53 4.94 -4.50
N SER A 50 -0.22 5.40 -5.49
CA SER A 50 -1.13 6.55 -5.37
C SER A 50 -2.22 6.31 -4.31
N LEU A 51 -2.83 5.13 -4.32
CA LEU A 51 -3.85 4.74 -3.35
C LEU A 51 -3.30 4.67 -1.92
N ILE A 52 -2.11 4.12 -1.73
CA ILE A 52 -1.48 4.05 -0.40
C ILE A 52 -1.16 5.46 0.12
N LYS A 53 -0.54 6.31 -0.70
CA LYS A 53 -0.24 7.72 -0.32
C LYS A 53 -1.52 8.47 0.08
N LYS A 54 -2.58 8.34 -0.73
CA LYS A 54 -3.88 8.91 -0.42
C LYS A 54 -4.46 8.39 0.90
N ALA A 55 -4.35 7.09 1.17
CA ALA A 55 -4.87 6.46 2.39
C ALA A 55 -4.10 6.89 3.66
N ILE A 56 -2.81 7.19 3.54
CA ILE A 56 -1.99 7.67 4.67
C ILE A 56 -1.94 9.20 4.78
N GLY A 57 -2.58 9.93 3.86
CA GLY A 57 -2.62 11.40 3.87
C GLY A 57 -1.29 12.06 3.53
N ALA A 58 -0.49 11.43 2.66
CA ALA A 58 0.80 11.93 2.17
C ALA A 58 0.71 12.44 0.73
#